data_AF-A0A972DB60-F1
#
_entry.id   AF-A0A972DB60-F1
#
_cell.length_a   1.000
_cell.length_b   1.000
_cell.length_c   1.000
_cell.angle_alpha   90.00
_cell.angle_beta   90.00
_cell.angle_gamma   90.00
#
_symmetry.space_group_name_H-M   'P 1'
#
loop_
_entity.id
_entity.type
_entity.pdbx_description
1 polymer ?
#
loop_
_entity_poly.entity_id
_entity_poly.type
_entity_poly.pdbx_seq_one_letter_code
_entity_poly.pdbx_strand_id
1 'polypeptide(L)'
;MLRASLLASTILALLPACSSLKSEMRQAENAYNHANYEDALRWFEALEQDEPRMKVDDRARFHYLRGMASYRLGKRDDALYELSLAREIVEHEGANLEPEYVAEMNAVLDELTPTDDSHRARPLSGDERVLAP
;
A
#
# COMPACT_ATOMS: atom_id res chain seq x y z
N MET A 1 -43.98 -49.23 3.40
CA MET A 1 -44.60 -47.96 3.84
C MET A 1 -43.56 -47.17 4.63
N LEU A 2 -43.38 -45.91 4.24
CA LEU A 2 -42.63 -44.80 4.84
C LEU A 2 -41.17 -45.01 5.28
N ARG A 3 -40.27 -44.59 4.39
CA ARG A 3 -38.96 -43.99 4.71
C ARG A 3 -39.23 -42.59 5.26
N ALA A 4 -38.77 -42.26 6.47
CA ALA A 4 -38.83 -40.88 6.97
C ALA A 4 -37.73 -40.60 7.99
N SER A 5 -36.98 -39.52 7.71
CA SER A 5 -36.40 -38.60 8.71
C SER A 5 -35.09 -39.04 9.40
N LEU A 6 -34.00 -38.29 9.47
CA LEU A 6 -33.65 -36.93 9.03
C LEU A 6 -32.13 -36.92 8.76
N LEU A 7 -31.71 -36.78 7.50
CA LEU A 7 -30.41 -36.18 7.19
C LEU A 7 -30.61 -34.67 7.33
N ALA A 8 -30.32 -34.14 8.51
CA ALA A 8 -30.23 -32.71 8.72
C ALA A 8 -29.01 -32.18 7.94
N SER A 9 -29.22 -31.89 6.66
CA SER A 9 -28.28 -31.14 5.84
C SER A 9 -28.23 -29.71 6.36
N THR A 10 -27.33 -29.45 7.30
CA THR A 10 -26.89 -28.10 7.66
C THR A 10 -26.06 -27.58 6.49
N ILE A 11 -26.71 -27.13 5.42
CA ILE A 11 -26.10 -26.29 4.40
C ILE A 11 -25.86 -24.94 5.09
N LEU A 12 -24.71 -24.81 5.73
CA LEU A 12 -24.22 -23.54 6.25
C LEU A 12 -23.88 -22.69 5.02
N ALA A 13 -24.78 -21.78 4.66
CA ALA A 13 -24.56 -20.84 3.58
C ALA A 13 -23.35 -19.97 3.95
N LEU A 14 -22.20 -20.22 3.32
CA LEU A 14 -21.11 -19.25 3.23
C LEU A 14 -21.62 -18.12 2.33
N LEU A 15 -22.41 -17.21 2.91
CA LEU A 15 -22.54 -15.89 2.32
C LEU A 15 -21.14 -15.27 2.40
N PRO A 16 -20.52 -14.86 1.27
CA PRO A 16 -19.35 -14.02 1.36
C PRO A 16 -19.80 -12.80 2.17
N ALA A 17 -19.24 -12.64 3.36
CA ALA A 17 -19.45 -11.42 4.11
C ALA A 17 -18.96 -10.31 3.19
N CYS A 18 -19.86 -9.49 2.68
CA CYS A 18 -19.48 -8.23 2.06
C CYS A 18 -18.84 -7.40 3.17
N SER A 19 -17.54 -7.60 3.40
CA SER A 19 -16.73 -6.61 4.08
C SER A 19 -16.78 -5.36 3.22
N SER A 20 -17.12 -4.24 3.85
CA SER A 20 -17.01 -2.96 3.17
C SER A 20 -15.54 -2.54 3.20
N LEU A 21 -15.08 -1.85 2.16
CA LEU A 21 -13.81 -1.11 2.10
C LEU A 21 -13.47 -0.40 3.43
N LYS A 22 -14.48 0.28 4.02
CA LYS A 22 -14.34 0.97 5.31
C LYS A 22 -14.05 0.03 6.49
N SER A 23 -14.56 -1.20 6.46
CA SER A 23 -14.28 -2.20 7.49
C SER A 23 -12.88 -2.78 7.36
N GLU A 24 -12.42 -3.02 6.14
CA GLU A 24 -11.08 -3.54 5.86
C GLU A 24 -10.01 -2.49 6.15
N MET A 25 -10.22 -1.24 5.73
CA MET A 25 -9.33 -0.13 6.08
C MET A 25 -9.16 0.00 7.61
N ARG A 26 -10.26 -0.07 8.36
CA ARG A 26 -10.21 -0.03 9.83
C ARG A 26 -9.44 -1.20 10.45
N GLN A 27 -9.49 -2.39 9.84
CA GLN A 27 -8.72 -3.54 10.31
C GLN A 27 -7.23 -3.36 10.04
N ALA A 28 -6.87 -2.85 8.85
CA ALA A 28 -5.51 -2.52 8.50
C ALA A 28 -4.91 -1.46 9.45
N GLU A 29 -5.63 -0.35 9.66
CA GLU A 29 -5.28 0.71 10.60
C GLU A 29 -5.11 0.17 12.03
N ASN A 30 -6.04 -0.68 12.49
CA ASN A 30 -5.96 -1.25 13.82
C ASN A 30 -4.73 -2.15 13.99
N ALA A 31 -4.41 -2.98 12.99
CA ALA A 31 -3.20 -3.80 13.01
C ALA A 31 -1.94 -2.93 13.04
N TYR A 32 -1.88 -1.86 12.24
CA TYR A 32 -0.78 -0.90 12.24
C TYR A 32 -0.60 -0.23 13.61
N ASN A 33 -1.69 0.28 14.19
CA ASN A 33 -1.67 0.97 15.49
C ASN A 33 -1.25 0.07 16.66
N HIS A 34 -1.41 -1.25 16.52
CA HIS A 34 -0.93 -2.24 17.49
C HIS A 34 0.49 -2.76 17.18
N ALA A 35 1.21 -2.12 16.25
CA ALA A 35 2.53 -2.51 15.76
C ALA A 35 2.59 -3.94 15.15
N ASN A 36 1.44 -4.48 14.73
CA ASN A 36 1.36 -5.76 14.02
C ASN A 36 1.53 -5.50 12.51
N TYR A 37 2.71 -5.05 12.11
CA TYR A 37 2.95 -4.54 10.76
C TYR A 37 2.79 -5.60 9.68
N GLU A 38 3.14 -6.87 9.93
CA GLU A 38 2.88 -7.94 8.95
C GLU A 38 1.39 -8.21 8.75
N ASP A 39 0.57 -8.09 9.79
CA ASP A 39 -0.89 -8.23 9.68
C ASP A 39 -1.49 -7.01 8.97
N ALA A 40 -0.99 -5.81 9.27
CA ALA A 40 -1.38 -4.59 8.58
C ALA A 40 -1.13 -4.69 7.07
N LEU A 41 0.06 -5.16 6.65
CA LEU A 41 0.37 -5.36 5.24
C LEU A 41 -0.53 -6.40 4.58
N ARG A 42 -0.90 -7.50 5.26
CA ARG A 42 -1.87 -8.47 4.73
C ARG A 42 -3.24 -7.84 4.48
N TRP A 43 -3.70 -6.95 5.37
CA TRP A 43 -4.94 -6.20 5.14
C TRP A 43 -4.81 -5.21 3.98
N PHE A 44 -3.69 -4.49 3.87
CA PHE A 44 -3.47 -3.55 2.75
C PHE A 44 -3.35 -4.25 1.40
N GLU A 45 -2.76 -5.44 1.33
CA GLU A 45 -2.71 -6.25 0.11
C GLU A 45 -4.12 -6.65 -0.35
N ALA A 46 -5.01 -7.02 0.57
CA ALA A 46 -6.41 -7.32 0.24
C ALA A 46 -7.17 -6.08 -0.28
N LEU A 47 -6.84 -4.90 0.24
CA LEU A 47 -7.45 -3.62 -0.14
C LEU A 47 -6.97 -3.07 -1.50
N GLU A 48 -5.87 -3.58 -2.05
CA GLU A 48 -5.23 -3.03 -3.26
C GLU A 48 -6.18 -2.99 -4.46
N GLN A 49 -7.09 -3.95 -4.60
CA GLN A 49 -8.07 -3.98 -5.70
C GLN A 49 -9.13 -2.89 -5.62
N ASP A 50 -9.34 -2.31 -4.43
CA ASP A 50 -10.32 -1.26 -4.17
C ASP A 50 -9.70 0.13 -4.10
N GLU A 51 -8.37 0.24 -4.12
CA GLU A 51 -7.61 1.50 -4.11
C GLU A 51 -8.13 2.52 -5.15
N PRO A 52 -8.43 2.15 -6.41
CA PRO A 52 -8.93 3.12 -7.40
C PRO A 52 -10.32 3.67 -7.07
N ARG A 53 -11.06 2.97 -6.19
CA ARG A 53 -12.41 3.36 -5.74
C ARG A 53 -12.38 4.12 -4.41
N MET A 54 -11.23 4.19 -3.75
CA MET A 54 -11.06 4.94 -2.51
C MET A 54 -11.24 6.44 -2.77
N LYS A 55 -11.75 7.13 -1.75
CA LYS A 55 -11.70 8.59 -1.74
C LYS A 55 -10.25 9.05 -1.63
N VAL A 56 -9.97 10.25 -2.12
CA VAL A 56 -8.61 10.83 -2.15
C VAL A 56 -7.93 10.76 -0.77
N ASP A 57 -8.64 11.13 0.30
CA ASP A 57 -8.12 11.04 1.68
C ASP A 57 -7.84 9.60 2.12
N ASP A 58 -8.74 8.66 1.79
CA ASP A 58 -8.57 7.24 2.13
C ASP A 58 -7.39 6.62 1.39
N ARG A 59 -7.18 7.02 0.13
CA ARG A 59 -6.06 6.56 -0.70
C ARG A 59 -4.73 7.09 -0.19
N ALA A 60 -4.64 8.38 0.16
CA ALA A 60 -3.43 8.93 0.78
C ALA A 60 -3.08 8.21 2.09
N ARG A 61 -4.08 7.96 2.94
CA ARG A 61 -3.91 7.21 4.19
C ARG A 61 -3.51 5.74 3.94
N PHE A 62 -4.10 5.09 2.95
CA PHE A 62 -3.74 3.73 2.53
C PHE A 62 -2.25 3.61 2.22
N HIS A 63 -1.76 4.46 1.32
CA HIS A 63 -0.36 4.46 0.91
C HIS A 63 0.58 4.86 2.06
N TYR A 64 0.21 5.86 2.87
CA TYR A 64 1.00 6.25 4.03
C TYR A 64 1.19 5.08 5.01
N LEU A 65 0.11 4.41 5.41
CA LEU A 65 0.17 3.34 6.40
C LEU A 65 0.85 2.08 5.86
N ARG A 66 0.58 1.72 4.59
CA ARG A 66 1.27 0.61 3.92
C ARG A 66 2.77 0.88 3.84
N GLY A 67 3.16 2.10 3.44
CA GLY A 67 4.55 2.53 3.38
C GLY A 67 5.25 2.54 4.73
N MET A 68 4.59 3.08 5.77
CA MET A 68 5.14 3.07 7.13
C MET A 68 5.26 1.65 7.70
N ALA A 69 4.29 0.78 7.47
CA ALA A 69 4.39 -0.63 7.87
C ALA A 69 5.59 -1.32 7.19
N SER A 70 5.76 -1.11 5.88
CA SER A 70 6.93 -1.59 5.13
C SER A 70 8.24 -1.05 5.70
N TYR A 71 8.30 0.25 6.01
CA TYR A 71 9.49 0.88 6.60
C TYR A 71 9.85 0.25 7.95
N ARG A 72 8.87 0.05 8.84
CA ARG A 72 9.08 -0.59 10.15
C ARG A 72 9.56 -2.03 10.06
N LEU A 73 9.21 -2.73 8.97
CA LEU A 73 9.69 -4.08 8.67
C LEU A 73 11.02 -4.11 7.90
N GLY A 74 11.64 -2.96 7.62
CA GLY A 74 12.90 -2.85 6.89
C GLY A 74 12.76 -3.06 5.37
N LYS A 75 11.53 -3.08 4.82
CA LYS A 75 11.26 -3.19 3.39
C LYS A 75 11.39 -1.81 2.72
N ARG A 76 12.65 -1.36 2.54
CA ARG A 76 12.96 0.02 2.13
C ARG A 76 12.38 0.42 0.77
N ASP A 77 12.45 -0.46 -0.23
CA ASP A 77 11.95 -0.15 -1.58
C ASP A 77 10.43 -0.01 -1.61
N ASP A 78 9.71 -0.94 -0.97
CA ASP A 78 8.25 -0.88 -0.82
C ASP A 78 7.84 0.38 -0.03
N ALA A 79 8.56 0.71 1.04
CA ALA A 79 8.31 1.91 1.81
C ALA A 79 8.49 3.18 0.97
N LEU A 80 9.59 3.27 0.21
CA LEU A 80 9.87 4.41 -0.65
C LEU A 80 8.77 4.58 -1.70
N TYR A 81 8.36 3.49 -2.35
CA TYR A 81 7.30 3.50 -3.35
C TYR A 81 5.98 4.01 -2.78
N GLU A 82 5.49 3.37 -1.72
CA GLU A 82 4.19 3.69 -1.13
C GLU A 82 4.16 5.08 -0.51
N LEU A 83 5.20 5.49 0.22
CA LEU A 83 5.27 6.83 0.80
C LEU A 83 5.38 7.92 -0.27
N SER A 84 6.02 7.63 -1.41
CA SER A 84 6.07 8.58 -2.54
C SER A 84 4.68 8.78 -3.16
N LEU A 85 3.88 7.72 -3.28
CA LEU A 85 2.48 7.82 -3.73
C LEU A 85 1.63 8.62 -2.74
N ALA A 86 1.78 8.35 -1.44
CA ALA A 86 1.07 9.11 -0.42
C ALA A 86 1.37 10.61 -0.51
N ARG A 87 2.66 10.98 -0.69
CA ARG A 87 3.08 12.38 -0.88
C ARG A 87 2.49 12.99 -2.14
N GLU A 88 2.55 12.29 -3.27
CA GLU A 88 1.98 12.76 -4.54
C GLU A 88 0.49 13.09 -4.40
N ILE A 89 -0.28 12.21 -3.75
CA ILE A 89 -1.72 12.41 -3.55
C ILE A 89 -1.99 13.63 -2.63
N VAL A 90 -1.19 13.80 -1.58
CA VAL A 90 -1.31 14.97 -0.68
C VAL A 90 -0.98 16.26 -1.43
N GLU A 91 0.12 16.30 -2.19
CA GLU A 91 0.61 17.53 -2.84
C GLU A 91 -0.17 17.91 -4.09
N HIS A 92 -0.58 16.93 -4.90
CA HIS A 92 -1.15 17.16 -6.23
C HIS A 92 -2.65 16.90 -6.32
N GLU A 93 -3.20 16.02 -5.49
CA GLU A 93 -4.65 15.76 -5.45
C GLU A 93 -5.36 16.43 -4.28
N GLY A 94 -4.60 16.96 -3.30
CA GLY A 94 -5.13 17.73 -2.18
C GLY A 94 -5.77 16.87 -1.09
N ALA A 95 -5.28 15.64 -0.86
CA ALA A 95 -5.71 14.83 0.29
C ALA A 95 -5.45 15.54 1.62
N ASN A 96 -6.39 15.43 2.55
CA ASN A 96 -6.21 15.91 3.92
C ASN A 96 -5.66 14.78 4.81
N LEU A 97 -4.33 14.61 4.78
CA LEU A 97 -3.61 13.74 5.70
C LEU A 97 -3.20 14.53 6.95
N GLU A 98 -3.23 13.87 8.12
CA GLU A 98 -2.87 14.53 9.39
C GLU A 98 -1.45 15.14 9.31
N PRO A 99 -1.23 16.36 9.84
CA PRO A 99 0.08 17.04 9.72
C PRO A 99 1.24 16.23 10.29
N GLU A 100 1.01 15.46 11.35
CA GLU A 100 2.02 14.58 11.94
C GLU A 100 2.43 13.45 10.97
N TYR A 101 1.46 12.88 10.24
CA TYR A 101 1.72 11.84 9.24
C TYR A 101 2.49 12.40 8.06
N VAL A 102 2.15 13.62 7.61
CA VAL A 102 2.91 14.31 6.55
C VAL A 102 4.36 14.55 6.98
N ALA A 103 4.57 15.03 8.21
CA ALA A 103 5.92 15.27 8.73
C ALA A 103 6.74 13.98 8.85
N GLU A 104 6.16 12.90 9.38
CA GLU A 104 6.82 11.61 9.50
C GLU A 104 7.14 10.99 8.13
N MET A 105 6.17 11.01 7.21
CA MET A 105 6.35 10.54 5.83
C MET A 105 7.53 11.22 5.15
N ASN A 106 7.61 12.56 5.23
CA ASN A 106 8.70 13.31 4.60
C ASN A 106 10.05 13.00 5.22
N ALA A 107 10.12 12.85 6.55
CA ALA A 107 11.36 12.45 7.23
C ALA A 107 11.83 11.05 6.79
N VAL A 108 10.91 10.10 6.63
CA VAL A 108 11.24 8.76 6.14
C VAL A 108 11.65 8.80 4.67
N LEU A 109 10.96 9.57 3.83
CA LEU A 109 11.33 9.73 2.42
C LEU A 109 12.73 10.35 2.27
N ASP A 110 13.09 11.32 3.08
CA ASP A 110 14.43 11.92 3.10
C ASP A 110 15.51 10.89 3.49
N GLU A 111 15.20 9.98 4.41
CA GLU A 111 16.11 8.87 4.78
C GLU A 111 16.21 7.80 3.69
N LEU A 112 15.10 7.47 3.03
CA LEU A 112 15.03 6.39 2.05
C LEU A 112 15.55 6.79 0.68
N THR A 113 15.46 8.09 0.32
CA THR A 113 15.90 8.59 -0.98
C THR A 113 17.43 8.55 -1.07
N PRO A 114 18.01 7.80 -2.02
CA PRO A 114 19.46 7.76 -2.19
C PRO A 114 20.01 9.15 -2.54
N THR A 115 21.01 9.61 -1.78
CA THR A 115 21.65 10.92 -1.98
C THR A 115 23.00 10.84 -2.70
N ASP A 116 23.44 9.64 -3.07
CA ASP A 116 24.73 9.42 -3.71
C ASP A 116 24.66 9.54 -5.24
N ASP A 117 25.80 9.84 -5.87
CA ASP A 117 25.98 10.03 -7.34
C ASP A 117 25.65 8.78 -8.20
N SER A 118 25.06 7.75 -7.60
CA SER A 118 24.59 6.52 -8.24
C SER A 118 23.50 6.78 -9.30
N HIS A 119 22.86 7.95 -9.26
CA HIS A 119 21.87 8.41 -10.23
C HIS A 119 22.43 9.20 -11.42
N ARG A 120 23.75 9.36 -11.54
CA ARG A 120 24.32 9.92 -12.78
C ARG A 120 24.07 8.92 -13.90
N ALA A 121 23.08 9.20 -14.75
CA ALA A 121 22.86 8.46 -15.98
C ALA A 121 24.22 8.25 -16.67
N ARG A 122 24.58 6.98 -16.91
CA ARG A 122 25.81 6.63 -17.62
C ARG A 122 25.83 7.50 -18.89
N PRO A 123 26.80 8.40 -19.09
CA PRO A 123 26.84 9.18 -20.31
C PRO A 123 26.85 8.17 -21.46
N LEU A 124 26.01 8.40 -22.47
CA LEU A 124 25.96 7.59 -23.68
C LEU A 124 27.32 7.72 -24.38
N SER A 125 28.28 6.91 -23.97
CA SER A 125 29.57 6.77 -24.62
C SER A 125 29.41 5.81 -25.79
N GLY A 126 29.09 6.39 -26.95
CA GLY A 126 29.35 5.86 -28.28
C GLY A 126 29.44 7.09 -29.18
N ASP A 127 30.62 7.64 -29.46
CA ASP A 127 31.68 7.07 -30.30
C ASP A 127 31.19 6.06 -31.34
N GLU A 128 30.39 6.56 -32.29
CA GLU A 128 30.42 6.05 -33.67
C GLU A 128 31.30 6.99 -34.51
N ARG A 129 32.61 6.99 -34.24
CA ARG A 129 33.55 6.97 -35.36
C ARG A 129 33.57 5.54 -35.88
N VAL A 130 32.96 5.29 -37.04
CA VAL A 130 33.51 4.48 -38.15
C VAL A 130 32.45 4.23 -39.23
N LEU A 131 32.82 4.65 -40.43
CA LEU A 131 32.40 4.21 -41.78
C LEU A 131 31.01 4.59 -42.35
N ALA A 132 31.05 5.50 -43.32
CA ALA A 132 30.29 5.37 -44.57
C ALA A 132 31.20 5.87 -45.73
N PRO A 133 31.02 5.35 -46.97
CA PRO A 133 32.07 4.90 -47.90
C PRO A 133 32.93 5.99 -48.55
#